data_AF-A0A7S0M2Q5-F1
#
_entry.id   AF-A0A7S0M2Q5-F1
#
_cell.length_a   1.000
_cell.length_b   1.000
_cell.length_c   1.000
_cell.angle_alpha   90.00
_cell.angle_beta   90.00
_cell.angle_gamma   90.00
#
_symmetry.space_group_name_H-M   'P 1'
#
loop_
_entity.id
_entity.type
_entity.pdbx_description
1 polymer ?
#
loop_
_entity_poly.entity_id
_entity_poly.type
_entity_poly.pdbx_seq_one_letter_code
_entity_poly.pdbx_strand_id
1 'polypeptide(L)'
;SGINSGLDFRPVSEETQQTTAKVEGLITWVQYRFIVKSKIQGRTPYEIEGSNILVAFASGKSSPPTNLQVASTTSSQVKLTWSPPSVVGMPVSYMIVRSKSGKNSFGYPVEVFVAATEFLDVTLTGLDGEIAYDFKVFAGSFQGYEELGSDILANLQ
;
A
#
# COMPACT_ATOMS: atom_id res chain seq x y z
N SER A 1 38.34 -16.79 18.30
CA SER A 1 37.70 -15.48 18.30
C SER A 1 36.56 -15.51 17.29
N GLY A 2 35.45 -14.84 17.59
CA GLY A 2 34.46 -14.40 16.58
C GLY A 2 33.50 -15.46 16.03
N ILE A 3 32.36 -15.63 16.71
CA ILE A 3 31.12 -16.21 16.17
C ILE A 3 30.66 -15.33 14.99
N ASN A 4 30.76 -15.82 13.76
CA ASN A 4 30.10 -15.21 12.59
C ASN A 4 28.61 -15.59 12.61
N SER A 5 27.84 -14.90 13.46
CA SER A 5 26.39 -14.99 13.46
C SER A 5 25.80 -14.03 12.44
N GLY A 6 25.08 -14.57 11.45
CA GLY A 6 23.91 -13.90 10.89
C GLY A 6 24.14 -13.08 9.61
N LEU A 7 23.87 -13.72 8.46
CA LEU A 7 22.91 -13.35 7.42
C LEU A 7 23.30 -14.13 6.15
N ASP A 8 22.70 -15.30 5.95
CA ASP A 8 22.93 -16.10 4.73
C ASP A 8 22.25 -15.41 3.53
N PHE A 9 22.99 -14.55 2.84
CA PHE A 9 22.55 -14.00 1.56
C PHE A 9 22.56 -15.09 0.49
N ARG A 10 21.46 -15.21 -0.25
CA ARG A 10 21.35 -16.12 -1.39
C ARG A 10 21.36 -15.32 -2.70
N PRO A 11 21.89 -15.87 -3.80
CA PRO A 11 21.72 -15.25 -5.11
C PRO A 11 20.24 -15.12 -5.46
N VAL A 12 19.81 -13.93 -5.88
CA VAL A 12 18.41 -13.62 -6.26
C VAL A 12 18.28 -13.04 -7.67
N SER A 13 19.39 -12.96 -8.41
CA SER A 13 19.45 -12.55 -9.81
C SER A 13 20.50 -13.37 -10.54
N GLU A 14 20.40 -13.41 -11.87
CA GLU A 14 21.47 -13.92 -12.72
C GLU A 14 22.67 -12.97 -12.74
N GLU A 15 23.83 -13.50 -13.14
CA GLU A 15 25.04 -12.72 -13.34
C GLU A 15 24.88 -11.84 -14.58
N THR A 16 25.20 -10.55 -14.45
CA THR A 16 25.04 -9.58 -15.53
C THR A 16 26.17 -8.57 -15.53
N GLN A 17 26.47 -8.01 -16.71
CA GLN A 17 27.36 -6.86 -16.87
C GLN A 17 26.60 -5.53 -16.77
N GLN A 18 25.26 -5.57 -16.66
CA GLN A 18 24.44 -4.39 -16.47
C GLN A 18 24.61 -3.85 -15.04
N THR A 19 24.41 -2.55 -14.89
CA THR A 19 24.42 -1.87 -13.58
C THR A 19 23.05 -1.87 -12.90
N THR A 20 22.11 -2.66 -13.42
CA THR A 20 20.75 -2.81 -12.91
C THR A 20 20.32 -4.29 -12.98
N ALA A 21 19.47 -4.71 -12.04
CA ALA A 21 18.88 -6.05 -12.01
C ALA A 21 17.45 -5.98 -11.45
N LYS A 22 16.54 -6.77 -12.03
CA LYS A 22 15.19 -6.97 -11.50
C LYS A 22 15.17 -8.22 -10.64
N VAL A 23 14.66 -8.10 -9.42
CA VAL A 23 14.45 -9.23 -8.50
C VAL A 23 12.96 -9.52 -8.45
N GLU A 24 12.58 -10.76 -8.77
CA GLU A 24 11.19 -11.22 -8.80
C GLU A 24 10.94 -12.31 -7.74
N GLY A 25 9.68 -12.67 -7.52
CA GLY A 25 9.32 -13.74 -6.57
C GLY A 25 9.47 -13.36 -5.09
N LEU A 26 9.65 -12.07 -4.78
CA LEU A 26 9.66 -11.58 -3.41
C LEU A 26 8.25 -11.61 -2.82
N ILE A 27 8.14 -11.95 -1.53
CA ILE A 27 6.89 -11.85 -0.78
C ILE A 27 6.66 -10.37 -0.49
N THR A 28 5.51 -9.85 -0.91
CA THR A 28 5.15 -8.45 -0.69
C THR A 28 5.15 -8.12 0.80
N TRP A 29 5.50 -6.86 1.13
CA TRP A 29 5.50 -6.35 2.51
C TRP A 29 6.50 -7.00 3.47
N VAL A 30 7.27 -7.98 3.01
CA VAL A 30 8.44 -8.48 3.72
C VAL A 30 9.61 -7.55 3.45
N GLN A 31 10.32 -7.19 4.52
CA GLN A 31 11.55 -6.44 4.41
C GLN A 31 12.68 -7.36 3.93
N TYR A 32 13.31 -7.00 2.83
CA TYR A 32 14.48 -7.67 2.30
C TYR A 32 15.73 -6.80 2.45
N ARG A 33 16.88 -7.47 2.53
CA ARG A 33 18.20 -6.85 2.48
C ARG A 33 18.89 -7.34 1.20
N PHE A 34 19.36 -6.41 0.39
CA PHE A 34 20.06 -6.67 -0.85
C PHE A 34 21.49 -6.17 -0.75
N ILE A 35 22.41 -6.95 -1.33
CA ILE A 35 23.79 -6.56 -1.58
C ILE A 35 24.12 -6.91 -3.02
N VAL A 36 24.88 -6.05 -3.68
CA VAL A 36 25.44 -6.34 -5.00
C VAL A 36 26.87 -6.79 -4.81
N LYS A 37 27.23 -7.93 -5.40
CA LYS A 37 28.60 -8.45 -5.39
C LYS A 37 29.11 -8.60 -6.81
N SER A 38 30.35 -8.19 -7.04
CA SER A 38 31.05 -8.48 -8.30
C SER A 38 31.46 -9.95 -8.34
N LYS A 39 31.54 -10.52 -9.53
CA LYS A 39 32.17 -11.82 -9.77
C LYS A 39 33.48 -11.61 -10.51
N ILE A 40 34.57 -12.16 -9.99
CA ILE A 40 35.89 -12.15 -10.60
C ILE A 40 36.30 -13.60 -10.83
N GLN A 41 36.81 -13.92 -12.02
CA GLN A 41 37.23 -15.28 -12.35
C GLN A 41 38.29 -15.76 -11.35
N GLY A 42 38.07 -16.96 -10.79
CA GLY A 42 38.97 -17.55 -9.79
C GLY A 42 38.79 -17.02 -8.37
N ARG A 43 37.81 -16.16 -8.09
CA ARG A 43 37.44 -15.75 -6.73
C ARG A 43 36.00 -16.12 -6.41
N THR A 44 35.75 -16.48 -5.16
CA THR A 44 34.40 -16.70 -4.65
C THR A 44 33.74 -15.37 -4.27
N PRO A 45 32.39 -15.25 -4.34
CA PRO A 45 31.69 -14.05 -3.89
C PRO A 45 31.93 -13.71 -2.41
N TYR A 46 32.35 -14.67 -1.58
CA TYR A 46 32.68 -14.43 -0.17
C TYR A 46 33.96 -13.61 0.01
N GLU A 47 34.89 -13.72 -0.94
CA GLU A 47 36.17 -12.99 -0.95
C GLU A 47 36.06 -11.59 -1.53
N ILE A 48 34.86 -11.20 -1.95
CA ILE A 48 34.58 -9.91 -2.58
C ILE A 48 33.66 -9.13 -1.65
N GLU A 49 34.11 -7.94 -1.25
CA GLU A 49 33.29 -6.98 -0.53
C GLU A 49 32.10 -6.57 -1.40
N GLY A 50 30.90 -6.63 -0.82
CA GLY A 50 29.69 -6.21 -1.50
C GLY A 50 29.48 -4.70 -1.43
N SER A 51 28.44 -4.23 -2.10
CA SER A 51 27.90 -2.88 -1.89
C SER A 51 27.45 -2.64 -0.45
N ASN A 52 27.06 -1.41 -0.14
CA ASN A 52 26.22 -1.14 1.04
C ASN A 52 24.95 -2.03 1.01
N ILE A 53 24.44 -2.37 2.20
CA ILE A 53 23.17 -3.09 2.33
C ILE A 53 22.04 -2.15 1.94
N LEU A 54 21.30 -2.51 0.90
CA LEU A 54 20.04 -1.87 0.54
C LEU A 54 18.91 -2.58 1.30
N VAL A 55 18.11 -1.81 2.05
CA VAL A 55 16.89 -2.32 2.69
C VAL A 55 15.71 -1.88 1.85
N ALA A 56 14.90 -2.84 1.40
CA ALA A 56 13.72 -2.55 0.59
C ALA A 56 12.55 -3.47 0.95
N PHE A 57 11.34 -2.97 0.75
CA PHE A 57 10.12 -3.75 0.80
C PHE A 57 9.76 -4.13 -0.63
N ALA A 58 9.42 -5.40 -0.87
CA ALA A 58 8.77 -5.76 -2.11
C ALA A 58 7.42 -5.05 -2.15
N SER A 59 7.22 -4.20 -3.16
CA SER A 59 5.99 -3.46 -3.35
C SER A 59 4.85 -4.45 -3.58
N GLY A 60 3.91 -4.49 -2.64
CA GLY A 60 2.61 -5.10 -2.84
C GLY A 60 1.58 -4.01 -3.09
N LYS A 61 0.70 -4.21 -4.07
CA LYS A 61 -0.58 -3.50 -4.04
C LYS A 61 -1.40 -4.14 -2.92
N SER A 62 -1.90 -3.34 -1.98
CA SER A 62 -2.96 -3.77 -1.07
C SER A 62 -4.17 -4.20 -1.89
N SER A 63 -4.89 -5.21 -1.43
CA SER A 63 -6.26 -5.41 -1.91
C SER A 63 -7.11 -4.20 -1.49
N PRO A 64 -8.20 -3.90 -2.20
CA PRO A 64 -9.08 -2.85 -1.75
C PRO A 64 -9.75 -3.18 -0.40
N PRO A 65 -10.13 -2.17 0.39
CA PRO A 65 -11.06 -2.34 1.50
C PRO A 65 -12.35 -3.02 1.04
N THR A 66 -12.99 -3.74 1.95
CA THR A 66 -14.26 -4.43 1.67
C THR A 66 -15.34 -3.97 2.64
N ASN A 67 -16.60 -4.33 2.37
CA ASN A 67 -17.72 -4.04 3.25
C ASN A 67 -17.82 -2.54 3.64
N LEU A 68 -17.70 -1.65 2.65
CA LEU A 68 -17.93 -0.22 2.86
C LEU A 68 -19.41 0.02 3.15
N GLN A 69 -19.71 0.63 4.29
CA GLN A 69 -21.07 0.85 4.79
C GLN A 69 -21.26 2.26 5.36
N VAL A 70 -22.49 2.77 5.32
CA VAL A 70 -22.92 3.96 6.06
C VAL A 70 -23.32 3.54 7.47
N ALA A 71 -22.64 4.06 8.48
CA ALA A 71 -23.00 3.84 9.89
C ALA A 71 -24.02 4.86 10.40
N SER A 72 -23.95 6.12 9.96
CA SER A 72 -24.92 7.16 10.32
C SER A 72 -24.83 8.36 9.36
N THR A 73 -25.93 9.10 9.19
CA THR A 73 -26.00 10.32 8.37
C THR A 73 -26.65 11.47 9.12
N THR A 74 -26.25 12.69 8.76
CA THR A 74 -26.95 13.95 9.06
C THR A 74 -27.09 14.75 7.77
N SER A 75 -27.71 15.94 7.84
CA SER A 75 -27.81 16.83 6.68
C SER A 75 -26.45 17.34 6.17
N SER A 76 -25.38 17.24 6.97
CA SER A 76 -24.06 17.76 6.60
C SER A 76 -22.90 16.79 6.87
N GLN A 77 -23.18 15.59 7.38
CA GLN A 77 -22.16 14.63 7.76
C GLN A 77 -22.57 13.19 7.43
N VAL A 78 -21.58 12.34 7.18
CA VAL A 78 -21.76 10.89 7.06
C VAL A 78 -20.66 10.17 7.81
N LYS A 79 -21.02 9.14 8.57
CA LYS A 79 -20.07 8.20 9.14
C LYS A 79 -20.01 6.96 8.26
N LEU A 80 -18.82 6.66 7.75
CA LEU A 80 -18.52 5.47 6.95
C LEU A 80 -17.73 4.47 7.78
N THR A 81 -17.95 3.18 7.50
CA THR A 81 -17.19 2.06 8.09
C THR A 81 -16.78 1.09 6.99
N TRP A 82 -15.64 0.41 7.13
CA TRP A 82 -15.17 -0.61 6.18
C TRP A 82 -14.37 -1.71 6.88
N SER A 83 -14.09 -2.78 6.15
CA SER A 83 -13.18 -3.86 6.56
C SER A 83 -11.81 -3.69 5.89
N PRO A 84 -10.71 -4.04 6.58
CA PRO A 84 -9.37 -3.90 6.04
C PRO A 84 -9.15 -4.82 4.82
N PRO A 85 -8.14 -4.52 3.98
CA PRO A 85 -7.68 -5.41 2.91
C PRO A 85 -7.35 -6.83 3.38
N SER A 86 -7.67 -7.83 2.55
CA SER A 86 -7.41 -9.25 2.82
C SER A 86 -5.94 -9.65 2.70
N VAL A 87 -5.18 -9.02 1.78
CA VAL A 87 -3.74 -9.22 1.65
C VAL A 87 -3.03 -8.29 2.61
N VAL A 88 -2.63 -8.85 3.76
CA VAL A 88 -2.00 -8.12 4.86
C VAL A 88 -0.53 -7.85 4.54
N GLY A 89 -0.27 -6.69 3.95
CA GLY A 89 0.74 -5.78 4.48
C GLY A 89 -0.02 -4.62 5.09
N MET A 90 0.36 -4.16 6.27
CA MET A 90 -0.38 -3.11 6.98
C MET A 90 -0.59 -1.88 6.07
N PRO A 91 -1.84 -1.51 5.71
CA PRO A 91 -2.09 -0.24 5.03
C PRO A 91 -1.73 0.90 6.00
N VAL A 92 -0.87 1.81 5.57
CA VAL A 92 -0.40 2.91 6.41
C VAL A 92 -1.42 4.05 6.45
N SER A 93 -2.33 4.11 5.47
CA SER A 93 -3.37 5.13 5.37
C SER A 93 -4.57 4.67 4.55
N TYR A 94 -5.68 5.39 4.68
CA TYR A 94 -6.85 5.28 3.79
C TYR A 94 -7.11 6.61 3.08
N MET A 95 -7.55 6.59 1.83
CA MET A 95 -8.01 7.79 1.11
C MET A 95 -9.48 7.63 0.79
N ILE A 96 -10.29 8.65 1.11
CA ILE A 96 -11.72 8.61 0.89
C ILE A 96 -12.06 9.67 -0.17
N VAL A 97 -12.74 9.23 -1.22
CA VAL A 97 -13.23 10.13 -2.27
C VAL A 97 -14.75 10.14 -2.25
N ARG A 98 -15.34 11.31 -2.48
CA ARG A 98 -16.78 11.50 -2.59
C ARG A 98 -17.14 12.23 -3.88
N SER A 99 -18.28 11.90 -4.46
CA SER A 99 -18.87 12.56 -5.63
C SER A 99 -20.36 12.80 -5.38
N LYS A 100 -20.96 13.84 -5.97
CA LYS A 100 -22.43 13.93 -6.01
C LYS A 100 -22.94 12.81 -6.94
N SER A 101 -23.91 12.02 -6.49
CA SER A 101 -24.39 10.85 -7.22
C SER A 101 -24.85 11.23 -8.63
N GLY A 102 -24.57 10.35 -9.61
CA GLY A 102 -24.88 10.59 -11.02
C GLY A 102 -23.87 11.50 -11.75
N LYS A 103 -22.84 12.03 -11.06
CA LYS A 103 -21.66 12.60 -11.73
C LYS A 103 -20.61 11.51 -11.94
N ASN A 104 -20.28 11.21 -13.20
CA ASN A 104 -19.26 10.23 -13.62
C ASN A 104 -17.81 10.64 -13.30
N SER A 105 -17.59 11.45 -12.28
CA SER A 105 -16.27 11.98 -11.95
C SER A 105 -16.13 12.03 -10.44
N PHE A 106 -15.46 11.04 -9.88
CA PHE A 106 -14.76 11.18 -8.60
C PHE A 106 -13.69 12.26 -8.79
N GLY A 107 -14.11 13.51 -8.70
CA GLY A 107 -13.30 14.68 -9.03
C GLY A 107 -12.36 15.02 -7.90
N TYR A 108 -11.09 14.63 -8.04
CA TYR A 108 -9.98 14.83 -7.09
C TYR A 108 -10.23 14.25 -5.68
N PRO A 109 -9.19 13.81 -4.96
CA PRO A 109 -9.37 13.41 -3.57
C PRO A 109 -9.79 14.62 -2.74
N VAL A 110 -11.06 14.65 -2.30
CA VAL A 110 -11.61 15.78 -1.55
C VAL A 110 -11.13 15.76 -0.10
N GLU A 111 -10.88 14.57 0.49
CA GLU A 111 -10.31 14.42 1.85
C GLU A 111 -9.39 13.19 1.93
N VAL A 112 -8.09 13.40 2.16
CA VAL A 112 -7.13 12.33 2.48
C VAL A 112 -7.01 12.27 4.01
N PHE A 113 -7.42 11.17 4.62
CA PHE A 113 -7.27 10.97 6.06
C PHE A 113 -6.24 9.88 6.34
N VAL A 114 -5.10 10.26 6.94
CA VAL A 114 -4.10 9.28 7.39
C VAL A 114 -4.62 8.63 8.69
N ALA A 115 -5.51 7.66 8.53
CA ALA A 115 -5.89 6.77 9.60
C ALA A 115 -4.76 5.74 9.80
N ALA A 116 -4.22 5.66 11.01
CA ALA A 116 -3.45 4.49 11.43
C ALA A 116 -4.32 3.23 11.23
N THR A 117 -3.67 2.08 11.04
CA THR A 117 -4.24 0.75 10.74
C THR A 117 -5.44 0.30 11.58
N GLU A 118 -5.72 0.95 12.70
CA GLU A 118 -6.79 0.65 13.64
C GLU A 118 -8.11 1.40 13.39
N PHE A 119 -8.11 2.46 12.57
CA PHE A 119 -9.34 3.22 12.28
C PHE A 119 -10.01 2.68 11.01
N LEU A 120 -11.10 1.93 11.22
CA LEU A 120 -11.96 1.34 10.19
C LEU A 120 -13.25 2.15 9.97
N ASP A 121 -13.25 3.41 10.43
CA ASP A 121 -14.35 4.34 10.29
C ASP A 121 -13.88 5.78 10.15
N VAL A 122 -14.70 6.61 9.48
CA VAL A 122 -14.47 8.05 9.35
C VAL A 122 -15.79 8.81 9.32
N THR A 123 -15.84 9.98 9.95
CA THR A 123 -16.96 10.92 9.80
C THR A 123 -16.54 12.03 8.84
N LEU A 124 -17.13 12.05 7.65
CA LEU A 124 -16.96 13.13 6.68
C LEU A 124 -17.95 14.25 6.99
N THR A 125 -17.54 15.50 6.79
CA THR A 125 -18.38 16.69 7.05
C THR A 125 -18.50 17.58 5.81
N GLY A 126 -19.36 18.61 5.86
CA GLY A 126 -19.55 19.54 4.74
C GLY A 126 -20.27 18.90 3.55
N LEU A 127 -21.20 17.98 3.81
CA LEU A 127 -22.16 17.54 2.81
C LEU A 127 -23.26 18.60 2.64
N ASP A 128 -23.77 18.72 1.42
CA ASP A 128 -24.98 19.48 1.14
C ASP A 128 -26.19 18.61 1.47
N GLY A 129 -27.12 19.14 2.30
CA GLY A 129 -28.36 18.44 2.63
C GLY A 129 -29.18 18.11 1.38
N GLU A 130 -29.90 16.99 1.43
CA GLU A 130 -30.78 16.49 0.35
C GLU A 130 -30.05 16.09 -0.95
N ILE A 131 -28.71 16.20 -0.99
CA ILE A 131 -27.89 15.76 -2.11
C ILE A 131 -27.38 14.33 -1.86
N ALA A 132 -27.60 13.45 -2.83
CA ALA A 132 -27.01 12.12 -2.82
C ALA A 132 -25.51 12.19 -3.17
N TYR A 133 -24.71 11.39 -2.45
CA TYR A 133 -23.28 11.26 -2.68
C TYR A 133 -22.88 9.79 -2.84
N ASP A 134 -21.89 9.57 -3.68
CA ASP A 134 -21.21 8.29 -3.87
C ASP A 134 -19.85 8.34 -3.18
N PHE A 135 -19.51 7.31 -2.41
CA PHE A 135 -18.27 7.22 -1.65
C PHE A 135 -17.43 6.03 -2.08
N LYS A 136 -16.10 6.20 -2.03
CA LYS A 136 -15.14 5.13 -2.30
C LYS A 136 -13.91 5.28 -1.39
N VAL A 137 -13.44 4.18 -0.84
CA VAL A 137 -12.29 4.14 0.09
C VAL A 137 -11.14 3.39 -0.54
N PHE A 138 -9.94 3.95 -0.41
CA PHE A 138 -8.70 3.38 -0.90
C PHE A 138 -7.77 3.06 0.28
N ALA A 139 -7.04 1.96 0.25
CA ALA A 139 -5.97 1.57 1.17
C ALA A 139 -4.58 1.75 0.55
N GLY A 140 -3.71 2.53 1.20
CA GLY A 140 -2.39 2.85 0.68
C GLY A 140 -1.24 2.71 1.68
N SER A 141 -0.02 2.75 1.16
CA SER A 141 1.22 2.92 1.91
C SER A 141 1.97 4.17 1.44
N PHE A 142 3.13 4.48 2.04
CA PHE A 142 3.98 5.60 1.60
C PHE A 142 4.35 5.56 0.10
N GLN A 143 4.22 4.39 -0.55
CA GLN A 143 4.53 4.20 -1.97
C GLN A 143 3.32 4.37 -2.91
N GLY A 144 2.09 4.52 -2.39
CA GLY A 144 0.87 4.72 -3.19
C GLY A 144 -0.37 3.98 -2.66
N TYR A 145 -1.53 4.28 -3.26
CA TYR A 145 -2.82 3.63 -3.00
C TYR A 145 -3.08 2.49 -3.98
N GLU A 146 -3.97 1.57 -3.64
CA GLU A 146 -4.46 0.57 -4.58
C GLU A 146 -5.25 1.21 -5.73
N GLU A 147 -5.33 0.48 -6.84
CA GLU A 147 -5.90 0.98 -8.10
C GLU A 147 -7.44 0.92 -8.12
N LEU A 148 -8.01 -0.12 -7.50
CA LEU A 148 -9.44 -0.40 -7.63
C LEU A 148 -10.28 0.30 -6.57
N GLY A 149 -9.76 0.56 -5.37
CA GLY A 149 -10.55 1.03 -4.22
C GLY A 149 -11.67 0.06 -3.83
N SER A 150 -12.39 0.36 -2.75
CA SER A 150 -13.60 -0.36 -2.34
C SER A 150 -14.70 -0.33 -3.41
N ASP A 151 -15.79 -1.05 -3.18
CA ASP A 151 -17.03 -0.82 -3.92
C ASP A 151 -17.52 0.63 -3.74
N ILE A 152 -18.31 1.11 -4.72
CA ILE A 152 -18.97 2.41 -4.62
C ILE A 152 -20.18 2.25 -3.71
N LEU A 153 -20.20 3.01 -2.62
CA LEU A 153 -21.33 3.11 -1.74
C LEU A 153 -22.14 4.36 -2.08
N ALA A 154 -23.33 4.18 -2.63
CA ALA A 154 -24.28 5.26 -2.88
C ALA A 154 -25.11 5.52 -1.61
N ASN A 155 -25.26 6.79 -1.22
CA ASN A 155 -26.20 7.17 -0.16
C ASN A 155 -27.63 7.23 -0.74
N LEU A 156 -28.51 6.34 -0.29
CA LEU A 156 -29.94 6.47 -0.53
C LEU A 156 -30.51 7.46 0.50
N GLN A 157 -31.23 8.47 0.00
CA GLN A 157 -31.73 9.65 0.72
C GLN A 157 -32.38 9.36 2.07
#